data_AF-A0A521WX67-F1
#
_entry.id   AF-A0A521WX67-F1
#
_cell.length_a   1.000
_cell.length_b   1.000
_cell.length_c   1.000
_cell.angle_alpha   90.00
_cell.angle_beta   90.00
_cell.angle_gamma   90.00
#
_symmetry.space_group_name_H-M   'P 1'
#
loop_
_entity.id
_entity.type
_entity.pdbx_description
1 polymer ?
#
loop_
_entity_poly.entity_id
_entity_poly.type
_entity_poly.pdbx_seq_one_letter_code
_entity_poly.pdbx_strand_id
1 'polypeptide(L)'
;MWRYFDFRITLIILVVLVIVGCSEKAQVLVPQSKSSSFSDKLERDSLTAAMPYTSIRFDLPENAYVSLKIYNSRRRQVANLIDNEYFGQPGYYQVGFNASNLGSGTYYYHLVAGRTIRDREVSDIMYQSMKKMLLVK
;
A
#
# COMPACT_ATOMS: atom_id res chain seq x y z
N MET A 1 -49.47 -46.30 -17.59
CA MET A 1 -49.32 -46.77 -16.21
C MET A 1 -48.09 -46.08 -15.63
N TRP A 2 -48.31 -45.12 -14.75
CA TRP A 2 -47.27 -44.29 -14.13
C TRP A 2 -46.46 -45.06 -13.08
N ARG A 3 -45.25 -44.53 -12.76
CA ARG A 3 -44.55 -44.50 -11.44
C ARG A 3 -43.16 -45.18 -11.46
N TYR A 4 -42.10 -44.39 -11.44
CA TYR A 4 -41.43 -44.00 -10.19
C TYR A 4 -40.39 -42.92 -10.52
N PHE A 5 -40.76 -41.67 -10.24
CA PHE A 5 -39.94 -40.47 -10.39
C PHE A 5 -39.08 -40.34 -9.13
N ASP A 6 -37.79 -40.09 -9.30
CA ASP A 6 -36.76 -40.10 -8.27
C ASP A 6 -37.03 -39.10 -7.13
N PHE A 7 -37.20 -39.63 -5.91
CA PHE A 7 -37.47 -38.89 -4.67
C PHE A 7 -36.30 -37.99 -4.20
N ARG A 8 -35.16 -37.99 -4.88
CA ARG A 8 -33.99 -37.18 -4.50
C ARG A 8 -33.98 -35.78 -5.09
N ILE A 9 -34.73 -35.53 -6.17
CA ILE A 9 -34.81 -34.20 -6.79
C ILE A 9 -35.82 -33.29 -6.05
N THR A 10 -36.87 -33.88 -5.47
CA THR A 10 -37.90 -33.15 -4.73
C THR A 10 -37.37 -32.49 -3.45
N LEU A 11 -36.38 -33.09 -2.77
CA LEU A 11 -35.83 -32.53 -1.53
C LEU A 11 -34.96 -31.28 -1.78
N ILE A 12 -34.31 -31.19 -2.95
CA ILE A 12 -33.46 -30.05 -3.31
C ILE A 12 -34.31 -28.84 -3.72
N ILE A 13 -35.43 -29.07 -4.42
CA ILE A 13 -36.36 -28.01 -4.82
C ILE A 13 -37.09 -27.42 -3.59
N LEU A 14 -37.39 -28.25 -2.58
CA LEU A 14 -38.03 -27.77 -1.35
C LEU A 14 -37.14 -26.87 -0.49
N VAL A 15 -35.82 -27.08 -0.51
CA VAL A 15 -34.85 -26.25 0.25
C VAL A 15 -34.60 -24.90 -0.44
N VAL A 16 -34.69 -24.83 -1.77
CA VAL A 16 -34.52 -23.57 -2.52
C VAL A 16 -35.74 -22.65 -2.39
N LEU A 17 -36.95 -23.19 -2.18
CA LEU A 17 -38.17 -22.37 -2.09
C LEU A 17 -38.34 -21.61 -0.77
N VAL A 18 -37.66 -22.00 0.31
CA VAL A 18 -37.82 -21.35 1.63
C VAL A 18 -37.07 -20.01 1.73
N ILE A 19 -36.12 -19.74 0.83
CA ILE A 19 -35.31 -18.49 0.88
C ILE A 19 -35.92 -17.36 0.02
N VAL A 20 -36.91 -17.66 -0.83
CA VAL A 20 -37.46 -16.69 -1.82
C VAL A 20 -38.70 -15.92 -1.30
N GLY A 21 -39.06 -16.05 -0.02
CA GLY A 21 -40.28 -15.44 0.52
C GLY A 21 -40.04 -14.59 1.76
N CYS A 22 -39.46 -13.39 1.64
CA CYS A 22 -39.74 -12.36 2.65
C CYS A 22 -39.52 -10.91 2.18
N SER A 23 -40.61 -10.17 2.36
CA SER A 23 -40.71 -8.73 2.57
C SER A 23 -41.12 -7.85 1.39
N GLU A 24 -42.09 -7.02 1.73
CA GLU A 24 -43.16 -6.47 0.93
C GLU A 24 -43.01 -4.94 0.91
N LYS A 25 -43.45 -4.36 -0.21
CA LYS A 25 -44.09 -3.04 -0.36
C LYS A 25 -43.22 -1.77 -0.34
N ALA A 26 -43.08 -1.27 -1.57
CA ALA A 26 -43.53 0.05 -2.02
C ALA A 26 -43.00 1.31 -1.32
N GLN A 27 -42.15 2.06 -2.04
CA GLN A 27 -42.01 3.51 -1.89
C GLN A 27 -41.88 4.20 -3.27
N VAL A 28 -42.97 4.89 -3.62
CA VAL A 28 -43.08 6.23 -4.26
C VAL A 28 -42.28 6.55 -5.54
N LEU A 29 -43.03 6.86 -6.61
CA LEU A 29 -42.57 7.53 -7.83
C LEU A 29 -42.06 8.95 -7.51
N VAL A 30 -40.76 9.20 -7.66
CA VAL A 30 -40.19 10.55 -7.79
C VAL A 30 -39.33 10.57 -9.05
N PRO A 31 -39.55 11.53 -9.99
CA PRO A 31 -38.87 11.53 -11.27
C PRO A 31 -37.39 11.93 -11.14
N GLN A 32 -36.60 11.34 -12.05
CA GLN A 32 -35.19 11.61 -12.29
C GLN A 32 -34.88 13.11 -12.39
N SER A 33 -33.90 13.60 -11.63
CA SER A 33 -33.11 14.78 -12.01
C SER A 33 -31.62 14.57 -11.75
N LYS A 34 -30.97 14.01 -12.77
CA LYS A 34 -29.78 14.56 -13.43
C LYS A 34 -28.72 15.19 -12.52
N SER A 35 -27.70 14.39 -12.22
CA SER A 35 -26.28 14.74 -12.24
C SER A 35 -25.92 16.24 -12.15
N SER A 36 -25.80 16.76 -10.94
CA SER A 36 -24.89 17.87 -10.66
C SER A 36 -23.69 17.30 -9.92
N SER A 37 -22.83 16.73 -10.76
CA SER A 37 -21.39 16.52 -10.59
C SER A 37 -20.80 16.85 -9.22
N PHE A 38 -20.53 15.82 -8.43
CA PHE A 38 -19.62 15.88 -7.27
C PHE A 38 -18.22 16.44 -7.64
N SER A 39 -17.89 16.49 -8.93
CA SER A 39 -16.64 17.02 -9.48
C SER A 39 -16.45 18.52 -9.27
N ASP A 40 -17.52 19.32 -9.14
CA ASP A 40 -17.38 20.78 -9.04
C ASP A 40 -17.01 21.28 -7.62
N LYS A 41 -17.10 20.41 -6.61
CA LYS A 41 -16.78 20.76 -5.21
C LYS A 41 -15.37 20.35 -4.79
N LEU A 42 -14.66 19.59 -5.62
CA LEU A 42 -13.29 19.16 -5.35
C LEU A 42 -12.23 20.12 -5.91
N GLU A 43 -12.62 21.08 -6.76
CA GLU A 43 -11.68 21.98 -7.44
C GLU A 43 -11.36 23.29 -6.68
N ARG A 44 -11.96 23.56 -5.52
CA ARG A 44 -11.72 24.81 -4.76
C ARG A 44 -11.03 24.70 -3.41
N ASP A 45 -10.95 23.52 -2.81
CA ASP A 45 -10.25 23.36 -1.52
C ASP A 45 -8.84 22.79 -1.72
N SER A 46 -8.07 23.50 -2.56
CA SER A 46 -6.71 24.04 -2.39
C SER A 46 -5.91 23.80 -1.09
N LEU A 47 -6.11 22.71 -0.36
CA LEU A 47 -5.41 22.37 0.90
C LEU A 47 -5.14 20.86 1.04
N THR A 48 -4.69 20.19 -0.02
CA THR A 48 -3.70 19.10 0.19
C THR A 48 -2.38 19.76 0.55
N ALA A 49 -2.36 20.34 1.76
CA ALA A 49 -1.18 20.83 2.44
C ALA A 49 -0.08 19.79 2.28
N ALA A 50 1.10 20.22 1.84
CA ALA A 50 2.28 19.41 1.57
C ALA A 50 2.41 18.24 2.57
N MET A 51 1.91 17.07 2.21
CA MET A 51 2.15 15.87 2.99
C MET A 51 3.61 15.51 2.75
N PRO A 52 4.49 15.51 3.76
CA PRO A 52 5.93 15.29 3.57
C PRO A 52 6.22 13.80 3.44
N TYR A 53 5.42 13.12 2.62
CA TYR A 53 5.62 11.74 2.22
C TYR A 53 6.49 11.77 0.96
N THR A 54 7.79 11.56 1.15
CA THR A 54 8.71 11.42 0.03
C THR A 54 8.85 9.94 -0.29
N SER A 55 9.18 9.63 -1.54
CA SER A 55 9.37 8.26 -1.95
C SER A 55 10.80 8.01 -2.40
N ILE A 56 11.44 7.03 -1.76
CA ILE A 56 12.81 6.64 -2.01
C ILE A 56 12.77 5.43 -2.93
N ARG A 57 13.39 5.57 -4.10
CA ARG A 57 13.48 4.51 -5.11
C ARG A 57 14.88 3.95 -5.16
N PHE A 58 14.98 2.62 -5.29
CA PHE A 58 16.24 1.93 -5.48
C PHE A 58 16.02 0.73 -6.40
N ASP A 59 17.08 0.42 -7.14
CA ASP A 59 17.16 -0.79 -7.96
C ASP A 59 17.96 -1.83 -7.19
N LEU A 60 17.51 -3.08 -7.26
CA LEU A 60 18.20 -4.22 -6.70
C LEU A 60 18.54 -5.22 -7.81
N PRO A 61 19.82 -5.43 -8.13
CA PRO A 61 20.22 -6.26 -9.28
C PRO A 61 20.06 -7.77 -9.04
N GLU A 62 20.04 -8.21 -7.78
CA GLU A 62 19.89 -9.61 -7.36
C GLU A 62 19.31 -9.66 -5.95
N ASN A 63 18.89 -10.84 -5.48
CA ASN A 63 18.29 -10.98 -4.16
C ASN A 63 19.29 -10.64 -3.03
N ALA A 64 18.86 -9.86 -2.05
CA ALA A 64 19.72 -9.39 -0.97
C ALA A 64 18.94 -9.01 0.30
N TYR A 65 19.65 -8.96 1.43
CA TYR A 65 19.20 -8.25 2.62
C TYR A 65 19.48 -6.76 2.46
N VAL A 66 18.48 -5.92 2.70
CA VAL A 66 18.54 -4.48 2.51
C VAL A 66 18.38 -3.76 3.85
N SER A 67 19.22 -2.76 4.10
CA SER A 67 19.01 -1.78 5.16
C SER A 67 19.00 -0.38 4.57
N LEU A 68 18.00 0.43 4.96
CA LEU A 68 17.82 1.80 4.48
C LEU A 68 17.67 2.74 5.67
N LYS A 69 18.74 3.49 5.95
CA LYS A 69 18.83 4.41 7.10
C LYS A 69 18.87 5.86 6.60
N ILE A 70 18.25 6.77 7.34
CA ILE A 70 18.26 8.20 7.04
C ILE A 70 19.09 8.94 8.09
N TYR A 71 19.92 9.87 7.62
CA TYR A 71 20.83 10.68 8.41
C TYR A 71 20.59 12.16 8.16
N ASN A 72 20.81 12.98 9.18
CA ASN A 72 20.88 14.44 9.02
C ASN A 72 22.29 14.91 8.59
N SER A 73 22.44 16.22 8.40
CA SER A 73 23.74 16.85 8.06
C SER A 73 24.87 16.61 9.08
N ARG A 74 24.53 16.23 10.31
CA ARG A 74 25.48 15.89 11.38
C ARG A 74 25.75 14.37 11.45
N ARG A 75 25.40 13.60 10.41
CA ARG A 75 25.53 12.14 10.33
C ARG A 75 24.83 11.38 11.46
N ARG A 76 23.84 12.00 12.12
CA ARG A 76 23.02 11.31 13.12
C ARG A 76 21.89 10.60 12.40
N GLN A 77 21.70 9.31 12.68
CA GLN A 77 20.55 8.56 12.20
C GLN A 77 19.27 9.19 12.77
N VAL A 78 18.33 9.52 11.89
CA VAL A 78 17.03 10.12 12.24
C VAL A 78 15.86 9.18 11.96
N ALA A 79 16.04 8.18 11.09
CA ALA A 79 15.06 7.14 10.82
C ALA A 79 15.74 5.86 10.31
N ASN A 80 15.09 4.71 10.52
CA ASN A 80 15.41 3.43 9.91
C ASN A 80 14.17 2.98 9.13
N LEU A 81 14.24 2.95 7.80
CA LEU A 81 13.09 2.64 6.95
C LEU A 81 12.97 1.16 6.62
N ILE A 82 14.11 0.49 6.48
CA ILE A 82 14.20 -0.94 6.21
C ILE A 82 15.28 -1.48 7.13
N ASP A 83 14.94 -2.48 7.95
CA ASP A 83 15.85 -3.06 8.92
C ASP A 83 16.24 -4.48 8.57
N ASN A 84 17.27 -4.61 7.73
CA ASN A 84 17.83 -5.89 7.28
C ASN A 84 16.77 -6.83 6.68
N GLU A 85 15.85 -6.30 5.90
CA GLU A 85 14.77 -7.09 5.29
C GLU A 85 15.28 -7.83 4.05
N TYR A 86 14.80 -9.05 3.82
CA TYR A 86 15.19 -9.85 2.66
C TYR A 86 14.31 -9.53 1.45
N PHE A 87 14.95 -9.12 0.36
CA PHE A 87 14.34 -8.87 -0.94
C PHE A 87 14.72 -10.02 -1.88
N GLY A 88 13.78 -10.95 -2.09
CA GLY A 88 14.03 -12.20 -2.81
C GLY A 88 13.97 -12.10 -4.34
N GLN A 89 13.63 -10.94 -4.88
CA GLN A 89 13.50 -10.72 -6.33
C GLN A 89 14.36 -9.52 -6.74
N PRO A 90 15.05 -9.57 -7.89
CA PRO A 90 15.66 -8.38 -8.46
C PRO A 90 14.57 -7.42 -8.98
N GLY A 91 14.84 -6.12 -8.95
CA GLY A 91 13.98 -5.12 -9.55
C GLY A 91 13.96 -3.78 -8.85
N TYR A 92 13.01 -2.95 -9.26
CA TYR A 92 12.82 -1.60 -8.73
C TYR A 92 11.89 -1.62 -7.52
N TYR A 93 12.40 -1.08 -6.42
CA TYR A 93 11.67 -0.93 -5.17
C TYR A 93 11.44 0.54 -4.84
N GLN A 94 10.31 0.78 -4.20
CA GLN A 94 9.89 2.11 -3.77
C GLN A 94 9.41 2.04 -2.33
N VAL A 95 10.06 2.79 -1.44
CA VAL A 95 9.71 2.88 -0.03
C VAL A 95 9.25 4.30 0.28
N GLY A 96 8.14 4.40 0.99
CA GLY A 96 7.61 5.68 1.44
C GLY A 96 8.26 6.13 2.73
N PHE A 97 8.53 7.42 2.83
CA PHE A 97 9.13 8.03 4.01
C PHE A 97 8.30 9.22 4.49
N ASN A 98 7.75 9.11 5.69
CA ASN A 98 7.05 10.19 6.37
C ASN A 98 8.06 11.10 7.10
N ALA A 99 8.32 12.27 6.53
CA ALA A 99 9.23 13.27 7.08
C ALA A 99 8.51 14.37 7.90
N SER A 100 7.27 14.13 8.35
CA SER A 100 6.45 15.14 9.07
C SER A 100 7.13 15.70 10.31
N ASN A 101 7.94 14.88 10.99
CA ASN A 101 8.65 15.28 12.20
C ASN A 101 10.04 15.88 11.94
N LEU A 102 10.45 16.00 10.68
CA LEU A 102 11.76 16.55 10.32
C LEU A 102 11.62 18.01 9.85
N GLY A 103 12.55 18.88 10.27
CA GLY A 103 12.61 20.25 9.78
C GLY A 103 13.16 20.34 8.35
N SER A 104 12.91 21.46 7.68
CA SER A 104 13.53 21.77 6.39
C SER A 104 15.06 21.69 6.50
N GLY A 105 15.71 21.10 5.50
CA GLY A 105 17.16 20.93 5.53
C GLY A 105 17.66 19.80 4.63
N THR A 106 18.97 19.59 4.68
CA THR A 106 19.63 18.51 3.95
C THR A 106 19.68 17.23 4.78
N TYR A 107 19.25 16.13 4.17
CA TYR A 107 19.30 14.79 4.71
C TYR A 107 19.99 13.86 3.72
N TYR A 108 20.39 12.69 4.20
CA TYR A 108 21.03 11.65 3.42
C TYR A 108 20.34 10.34 3.73
N TYR A 109 20.04 9.54 2.71
CA TYR A 109 19.69 8.16 2.92
C TYR A 109 20.84 7.27 2.49
N HIS A 110 21.09 6.23 3.28
CA HIS A 110 22.09 5.23 3.05
C HIS A 110 21.38 3.89 2.85
N LEU A 111 21.52 3.33 1.65
CA LEU A 111 21.04 2.00 1.33
C LEU A 111 22.22 1.06 1.27
N VAL A 112 22.15 -0.04 2.02
CA VAL A 112 23.12 -1.13 2.00
C VAL A 112 22.38 -2.41 1.66
N ALA A 113 22.86 -3.14 0.67
CA ALA A 113 22.37 -4.44 0.27
C ALA A 113 23.50 -5.47 0.25
N GLY A 114 23.25 -6.66 0.79
CA GLY A 114 24.26 -7.70 0.93
C GLY A 114 23.67 -9.09 1.09
N ARG A 115 24.51 -10.13 1.01
CA ARG A 115 24.06 -11.53 0.96
C ARG A 115 23.65 -12.09 2.30
N THR A 116 24.21 -11.56 3.39
CA THR A 116 24.03 -12.17 4.70
C THR A 116 23.99 -11.13 5.81
N ILE A 117 23.42 -11.49 6.96
CA ILE A 117 23.37 -10.64 8.15
C ILE A 117 24.37 -11.20 9.15
N ARG A 118 25.25 -10.33 9.67
CA ARG A 118 26.16 -10.64 10.79
C ARG A 118 26.05 -9.53 11.82
N ASP A 119 25.98 -9.90 13.09
CA ASP A 119 25.89 -8.94 14.21
C ASP A 119 24.75 -7.91 14.09
N ARG A 120 23.63 -8.30 13.46
CA ARG A 120 22.47 -7.44 13.15
C ARG A 120 22.74 -6.35 12.12
N GLU A 121 23.79 -6.48 11.31
CA GLU A 121 24.04 -5.63 10.16
C GLU A 121 24.19 -6.46 8.88
N VAL A 122 23.83 -5.84 7.75
CA VAL A 122 24.10 -6.40 6.43
C VAL A 122 25.62 -6.55 6.25
N SER A 123 26.04 -7.74 5.86
CA SER A 123 27.42 -8.13 5.61
C SER A 123 27.53 -8.80 4.23
N ASP A 124 28.77 -8.93 3.73
CA ASP A 124 29.02 -9.26 2.33
C ASP A 124 28.28 -8.29 1.40
N ILE A 125 28.68 -7.01 1.49
CA ILE A 125 28.01 -5.88 0.84
C ILE A 125 28.21 -6.00 -0.67
N MET A 126 27.10 -6.09 -1.40
CA MET A 126 27.06 -6.19 -2.85
C MET A 126 26.80 -4.82 -3.47
N TYR A 127 25.91 -4.06 -2.84
CA TYR A 127 25.52 -2.72 -3.28
C TYR A 127 25.40 -1.80 -2.08
N GLN A 128 26.01 -0.62 -2.18
CA GLN A 128 25.86 0.44 -1.19
C GLN A 128 25.73 1.78 -1.90
N SER A 129 24.80 2.61 -1.45
CA SER A 129 24.62 3.95 -2.00
C SER A 129 24.21 4.95 -0.94
N MET A 130 24.78 6.14 -1.00
CA MET A 130 24.37 7.27 -0.20
C MET A 130 23.94 8.41 -1.11
N LYS A 131 22.72 8.92 -0.90
CA LYS A 131 22.15 9.97 -1.75
C LYS A 131 21.59 11.09 -0.87
N LYS A 132 21.79 12.32 -1.34
CA LYS A 132 21.31 13.54 -0.70
C LYS A 132 19.83 13.75 -1.03
N MET A 133 19.09 14.22 -0.04
CA MET A 133 17.70 14.67 -0.16
C MET A 133 17.57 16.06 0.48
N LEU A 134 16.83 16.95 -0.17
CA LEU A 134 16.46 18.24 0.40
C LEU A 134 15.01 18.16 0.84
N LEU A 135 14.75 18.44 2.12
CA LEU A 135 13.41 18.60 2.63
C LEU A 135 13.10 20.09 2.74
N VAL A 136 12.00 20.51 2.15
CA VAL A 136 11.48 21.87 2.20
C VAL A 136 10.04 21.79 2.70
N LYS A 137 9.77 22.41 3.83
CA LYS A 137 8.43 22.70 4.37
C LYS A 137 8.09 24.15 4.11
#